data_AF-K3WLL4-F1
#
_entry.id   AF-K3WLL4-F1
#
_cell.length_a   1.000
_cell.length_b   1.000
_cell.length_c   1.000
_cell.angle_alpha   90.00
_cell.angle_beta   90.00
_cell.angle_gamma   90.00
#
_symmetry.space_group_name_H-M   'P 1'
#
loop_
_entity.id
_entity.type
_entity.pdbx_description
1 polymer ?
#
loop_
_entity_poly.entity_id
_entity_poly.type
_entity_poly.pdbx_seq_one_letter_code
_entity_poly.pdbx_strand_id
1 'polypeptide(L)'
;MDSITDDGIFAFCEELGIDPQDPVILVLSWSMEAAAMCEFTRAEFVRGFEKLNCQNMEDLKETLPFLRSKLNDPAEFTHIYSFTFGFAKDPTQKSLALDIATGLWEILLPNYFPLLHHWLRFVKANCRNSISKDVWMQVLEFGTQIKPNLSNFDENGAWPVLLDDFVTHMQEEFKERGVDAVLNEKPDESASAMAIDA
;
A
#
# COMPACT_ATOMS: atom_id res chain seq x y z
N MET A 1 -14.64 23.35 14.57
CA MET A 1 -13.82 22.12 14.70
C MET A 1 -14.11 21.41 13.41
N ASP A 2 -13.25 21.63 12.41
CA ASP A 2 -13.64 21.53 10.99
C ASP A 2 -12.99 20.31 10.32
N SER A 3 -12.67 19.28 11.11
CA SER A 3 -12.19 17.99 10.65
C SER A 3 -12.76 16.84 11.47
N ILE A 4 -12.90 15.69 10.79
CA ILE A 4 -13.23 14.39 11.36
C ILE A 4 -11.92 13.81 11.89
N THR A 5 -11.84 13.56 13.20
CA THR A 5 -10.70 12.93 13.88
C THR A 5 -10.76 11.40 13.77
N ASP A 6 -9.75 10.67 14.28
CA ASP A 6 -9.65 9.21 14.26
C ASP A 6 -10.98 8.49 14.60
N ASP A 7 -11.61 8.84 15.72
CA ASP A 7 -12.92 8.27 16.14
C ASP A 7 -14.02 8.48 15.10
N GLY A 8 -13.99 9.62 14.41
CA GLY A 8 -14.94 9.95 13.37
C GLY A 8 -14.69 9.19 12.06
N ILE A 9 -13.44 8.78 11.78
CA ILE A 9 -13.13 7.93 10.63
C ILE A 9 -13.57 6.50 10.90
N PHE A 10 -13.39 5.98 12.12
CA PHE A 10 -13.94 4.67 12.48
C PHE A 10 -15.47 4.66 12.33
N ALA A 11 -16.16 5.68 12.86
CA ALA A 11 -17.60 5.82 12.68
C ALA A 11 -18.01 5.98 11.20
N PHE A 12 -17.19 6.64 10.39
CA PHE A 12 -17.43 6.79 8.95
C PHE A 12 -17.29 5.46 8.21
N CYS A 13 -16.25 4.67 8.52
CA CYS A 13 -16.07 3.32 7.97
C CYS A 13 -17.19 2.37 8.40
N GLU A 14 -17.59 2.43 9.68
CA GLU A 14 -18.74 1.67 10.21
C GLU A 14 -20.03 2.02 9.47
N GLU A 15 -20.30 3.33 9.30
CA GLU A 15 -21.46 3.78 8.54
C GLU A 15 -21.41 3.24 7.12
N LEU A 16 -20.26 3.29 6.44
CA LEU A 16 -20.06 2.74 5.09
C LEU A 16 -20.12 1.21 5.00
N GLY A 17 -20.06 0.50 6.14
CA GLY A 17 -20.00 -0.95 6.20
C GLY A 17 -18.69 -1.53 5.64
N ILE A 18 -17.57 -0.82 5.83
CA ILE A 18 -16.24 -1.25 5.40
C ILE A 18 -15.29 -1.37 6.59
N ASP A 19 -14.33 -2.30 6.48
CA ASP A 19 -13.21 -2.38 7.42
C ASP A 19 -12.31 -1.13 7.26
N PRO A 20 -11.85 -0.48 8.34
CA PRO A 20 -10.88 0.62 8.27
C PRO A 20 -9.56 0.27 7.56
N GLN A 21 -9.20 -1.01 7.50
CA GLN A 21 -8.04 -1.53 6.76
C GLN A 21 -8.35 -1.88 5.31
N ASP A 22 -9.62 -1.79 4.89
CA ASP A 22 -10.01 -2.06 3.52
C ASP A 22 -9.38 -1.03 2.56
N PRO A 23 -8.63 -1.46 1.53
CA PRO A 23 -7.94 -0.54 0.62
C PRO A 23 -8.88 0.39 -0.15
N VAL A 24 -10.20 0.13 -0.18
CA VAL A 24 -11.18 1.07 -0.74
C VAL A 24 -11.14 2.44 -0.02
N ILE A 25 -10.78 2.49 1.27
CA ILE A 25 -10.67 3.76 2.01
C ILE A 25 -9.55 4.65 1.45
N LEU A 26 -8.48 4.06 0.89
CA LEU A 26 -7.41 4.81 0.23
C LEU A 26 -7.90 5.41 -1.09
N VAL A 27 -8.72 4.68 -1.85
CA VAL A 27 -9.32 5.19 -3.10
C VAL A 27 -10.30 6.33 -2.81
N LEU A 28 -11.07 6.19 -1.73
CA LEU A 28 -11.98 7.23 -1.28
C LEU A 28 -11.21 8.48 -0.84
N SER A 29 -10.16 8.30 -0.03
CA SER A 29 -9.27 9.39 0.42
C SER A 29 -8.60 10.10 -0.76
N TRP A 30 -8.18 9.34 -1.77
CA TRP A 30 -7.65 9.87 -3.02
C TRP A 30 -8.71 10.64 -3.82
N SER A 31 -9.96 10.15 -3.86
CA SER A 31 -11.08 10.84 -4.51
C SER A 31 -11.42 12.17 -3.83
N MET A 32 -11.33 12.20 -2.49
CA MET A 32 -11.50 13.40 -1.66
C MET A 32 -10.31 14.38 -1.75
N GLU A 33 -9.19 13.92 -2.30
CA GLU A 33 -7.90 14.63 -2.31
C GLU A 33 -7.47 15.00 -0.89
N ALA A 34 -7.55 14.01 0.01
CA ALA A 34 -7.25 14.18 1.41
C ALA A 34 -5.75 14.42 1.65
N ALA A 35 -5.43 15.37 2.51
CA ALA A 35 -4.05 15.77 2.78
C ALA A 35 -3.29 14.82 3.69
N ALA A 36 -3.97 14.20 4.66
CA ALA A 36 -3.36 13.37 5.69
C ALA A 36 -4.25 12.18 6.08
N MET A 37 -3.61 11.08 6.42
CA MET A 37 -4.26 9.91 7.00
C MET A 37 -4.89 10.23 8.36
N CYS A 38 -5.98 9.55 8.67
CA CYS A 38 -6.75 9.72 9.90
C CYS A 38 -7.40 11.12 10.08
N GLU A 39 -7.47 11.93 9.02
CA GLU A 39 -8.20 13.20 9.05
C GLU A 39 -8.95 13.45 7.73
N PHE A 40 -10.21 13.86 7.83
CA PHE A 40 -10.91 14.51 6.72
C PHE A 40 -11.39 15.90 7.16
N THR A 41 -10.93 16.93 6.48
CA THR A 41 -11.49 18.26 6.59
C THR A 41 -12.87 18.32 5.93
N ARG A 42 -13.72 19.24 6.37
CA ARG A 42 -15.02 19.48 5.72
C ARG A 42 -14.88 19.75 4.21
N ALA A 43 -13.82 20.45 3.80
CA ALA A 43 -13.58 20.79 2.40
C ALA A 43 -13.26 19.55 1.54
N GLU A 44 -12.43 18.63 2.06
CA GLU A 44 -12.12 17.36 1.39
C GLU A 44 -13.36 16.49 1.26
N PHE A 45 -14.17 16.40 2.32
CA PHE A 45 -15.40 15.62 2.32
C PHE A 45 -16.40 16.14 1.27
N VAL A 46 -16.66 17.46 1.26
CA VAL A 46 -17.57 18.09 0.28
C VAL A 46 -17.06 17.89 -1.15
N ARG A 47 -15.76 18.12 -1.40
CA ARG A 47 -15.15 17.92 -2.72
C ARG A 47 -15.29 16.47 -3.19
N GLY A 48 -15.07 15.50 -2.31
CA GLY A 48 -15.24 14.09 -2.64
C GLY A 48 -16.68 13.76 -3.02
N PHE A 49 -17.65 14.23 -2.24
CA PHE A 49 -19.07 14.02 -2.54
C PHE A 49 -19.47 14.64 -3.89
N GLU A 50 -19.04 15.87 -4.16
CA GLU A 50 -19.27 16.51 -5.46
C GLU A 50 -18.63 15.72 -6.61
N LYS A 51 -17.37 15.31 -6.47
CA LYS A 51 -16.63 14.55 -7.49
C LYS A 51 -17.23 13.16 -7.75
N LEU A 52 -17.79 12.54 -6.73
CA LEU A 52 -18.44 11.22 -6.79
C LEU A 52 -19.95 11.33 -7.09
N ASN A 53 -20.48 12.54 -7.28
CA ASN A 53 -21.92 12.82 -7.44
C ASN A 53 -22.80 12.23 -6.32
N CYS A 54 -22.29 12.20 -5.09
CA CYS A 54 -23.02 11.73 -3.90
C CYS A 54 -23.70 12.91 -3.19
N GLN A 55 -24.91 12.71 -2.70
CA GLN A 55 -25.68 13.68 -1.89
C GLN A 55 -25.83 13.22 -0.44
N ASN A 56 -25.69 11.92 -0.18
CA ASN A 56 -25.83 11.30 1.12
C ASN A 56 -24.92 10.05 1.26
N MET A 57 -24.93 9.42 2.43
CA MET A 57 -24.08 8.25 2.72
C MET A 57 -24.47 6.99 1.92
N GLU A 58 -25.74 6.85 1.54
CA GLU A 58 -26.22 5.72 0.74
C GLU A 58 -25.67 5.78 -0.68
N ASP A 59 -25.71 6.97 -1.31
CA ASP A 59 -25.07 7.19 -2.60
C ASP A 59 -23.58 6.82 -2.55
N LEU A 60 -22.88 7.21 -1.47
CA LEU A 60 -21.46 6.91 -1.30
C LEU A 60 -21.20 5.39 -1.18
N LYS A 61 -22.04 4.65 -0.43
CA LYS A 61 -21.97 3.18 -0.35
C LYS A 61 -22.12 2.54 -1.73
N GLU A 62 -23.04 3.03 -2.55
CA GLU A 62 -23.26 2.54 -3.91
C GLU A 62 -22.05 2.78 -4.83
N THR A 63 -21.19 3.76 -4.53
CA THR A 63 -19.95 3.98 -5.29
C THR A 63 -18.80 3.05 -4.92
N LEU A 64 -18.84 2.37 -3.76
CA LEU A 64 -17.72 1.55 -3.28
C LEU A 64 -17.26 0.47 -4.28
N PRO A 65 -18.17 -0.26 -4.98
CA PRO A 65 -17.74 -1.21 -6.02
C PRO A 65 -16.98 -0.54 -7.17
N PHE A 66 -17.41 0.65 -7.58
CA PHE A 66 -16.71 1.44 -8.60
C PHE A 66 -15.32 1.87 -8.10
N LEU A 67 -15.21 2.35 -6.86
CA LEU A 67 -13.92 2.72 -6.28
C LEU A 67 -12.96 1.52 -6.20
N ARG A 68 -13.45 0.33 -5.80
CA ARG A 68 -12.64 -0.90 -5.81
C ARG A 68 -12.15 -1.26 -7.20
N SER A 69 -12.94 -1.01 -8.24
CA SER A 69 -12.51 -1.29 -9.61
C SER A 69 -11.26 -0.49 -10.02
N LYS A 70 -11.07 0.71 -9.47
CA LYS A 70 -9.89 1.55 -9.72
C LYS A 70 -8.59 0.95 -9.18
N LEU A 71 -8.66 0.12 -8.12
CA LEU A 71 -7.49 -0.61 -7.62
C LEU A 71 -7.03 -1.71 -8.58
N ASN A 72 -7.85 -2.08 -9.55
CA ASN A 72 -7.52 -3.09 -10.56
C ASN A 72 -7.17 -2.48 -11.93
N ASP A 73 -7.34 -1.16 -12.09
CA ASP A 73 -6.91 -0.44 -13.28
C ASP A 73 -5.44 0.01 -13.09
N PRO A 74 -4.48 -0.45 -13.91
CA PRO A 74 -3.06 -0.13 -13.70
C PRO A 74 -2.72 1.37 -13.71
N ALA A 75 -3.43 2.16 -14.53
CA ALA A 75 -3.17 3.60 -14.64
C ALA A 75 -3.69 4.32 -13.39
N GLU A 76 -4.92 4.03 -12.98
CA GLU A 76 -5.50 4.58 -11.75
C GLU A 76 -4.74 4.11 -10.51
N PHE A 77 -4.38 2.82 -10.44
CA PHE A 77 -3.62 2.25 -9.34
C PHE A 77 -2.28 2.95 -9.15
N THR A 78 -1.57 3.28 -10.24
CA THR A 78 -0.31 4.04 -10.17
C THR A 78 -0.51 5.40 -9.52
N HIS A 79 -1.62 6.08 -9.81
CA HIS A 79 -1.96 7.37 -9.19
C HIS A 79 -2.32 7.22 -7.70
N ILE A 80 -3.13 6.20 -7.35
CA ILE A 80 -3.53 5.90 -5.98
C ILE A 80 -2.31 5.52 -5.13
N TYR A 81 -1.42 4.68 -5.66
CA TYR A 81 -0.19 4.25 -5.01
C TYR A 81 0.76 5.43 -4.75
N SER A 82 0.93 6.32 -5.73
CA SER A 82 1.74 7.54 -5.59
C SER A 82 1.16 8.52 -4.56
N PHE A 83 -0.17 8.69 -4.56
CA PHE A 83 -0.89 9.49 -3.58
C PHE A 83 -0.69 8.97 -2.14
N THR A 84 -0.80 7.65 -1.97
CA THR A 84 -0.76 6.97 -0.67
C THR A 84 0.50 7.34 0.12
N PHE A 85 1.65 7.51 -0.54
CA PHE A 85 2.89 7.95 0.13
C PHE A 85 2.73 9.32 0.83
N GLY A 86 2.15 10.29 0.13
CA GLY A 86 1.95 11.65 0.65
C GLY A 86 0.89 11.69 1.74
N PHE A 87 -0.16 10.89 1.57
CA PHE A 87 -1.27 10.74 2.50
C PHE A 87 -0.84 10.10 3.83
N ALA A 88 0.01 9.07 3.79
CA ALA A 88 0.37 8.27 4.96
C ALA A 88 1.59 8.80 5.75
N LYS A 89 2.45 9.62 5.13
CA LYS A 89 3.63 10.14 5.81
C LYS A 89 3.26 11.24 6.79
N ASP A 90 4.04 11.38 7.87
CA ASP A 90 3.98 12.58 8.71
C ASP A 90 4.25 13.83 7.84
N PRO A 91 3.39 14.87 7.90
CA PRO A 91 3.57 16.10 7.13
C PRO A 91 4.94 16.78 7.37
N THR A 92 5.51 16.63 8.56
CA THR A 92 6.82 17.17 8.97
C THR A 92 8.00 16.37 8.42
N GLN A 93 7.76 15.15 7.93
CA GLN A 93 8.79 14.24 7.42
C GLN A 93 8.78 14.16 5.89
N LYS A 94 9.96 13.92 5.31
CA LYS A 94 10.12 13.68 3.86
C LYS A 94 9.99 12.21 3.47
N SER A 95 10.05 11.31 4.46
CA SER A 95 10.04 9.86 4.28
C SER A 95 8.86 9.27 5.04
N LEU A 96 8.38 8.12 4.57
CA LEU A 96 7.34 7.33 5.22
C LEU A 96 7.99 6.42 6.26
N ALA A 97 7.39 6.26 7.44
CA ALA A 97 7.87 5.32 8.45
C ALA A 97 7.81 3.88 7.91
N LEU A 98 8.81 3.05 8.22
CA LEU A 98 8.92 1.69 7.70
C LEU A 98 7.68 0.84 8.04
N ASP A 99 7.22 0.89 9.28
CA ASP A 99 6.05 0.09 9.71
C ASP A 99 4.80 0.44 8.90
N ILE A 100 4.55 1.73 8.68
CA ILE A 100 3.44 2.23 7.85
C ILE A 100 3.63 1.79 6.39
N ALA A 101 4.84 1.91 5.84
CA ALA A 101 5.12 1.47 4.48
C ALA A 101 4.86 -0.03 4.31
N THR A 102 5.27 -0.86 5.27
CA THR A 102 5.06 -2.31 5.21
C THR A 102 3.58 -2.70 5.27
N GLY A 103 2.79 -2.08 6.15
CA GLY A 103 1.34 -2.33 6.21
C GLY A 103 0.62 -1.91 4.92
N LEU A 104 1.01 -0.77 4.34
CA LEU A 104 0.42 -0.31 3.08
C LEU A 104 0.81 -1.19 1.88
N TRP A 105 2.05 -1.69 1.83
CA TRP A 105 2.46 -2.64 0.80
C TRP A 105 1.71 -3.96 0.91
N GLU A 106 1.46 -4.44 2.13
CA GLU A 106 0.72 -5.68 2.39
C GLU A 106 -0.71 -5.63 1.84
N ILE A 107 -1.37 -4.47 1.89
CA ILE A 107 -2.73 -4.31 1.35
C ILE A 107 -2.76 -3.93 -0.14
N LEU A 108 -1.76 -3.18 -0.64
CA LEU A 108 -1.78 -2.64 -2.02
C LEU A 108 -1.12 -3.56 -3.05
N LEU A 109 -0.05 -4.26 -2.70
CA LEU A 109 0.78 -4.98 -3.64
C LEU A 109 0.55 -6.50 -3.81
N PRO A 110 -0.39 -7.21 -3.15
CA PRO A 110 -0.54 -8.66 -3.33
C PRO A 110 -0.68 -9.12 -4.79
N ASN A 111 -1.32 -8.32 -5.65
CA ASN A 111 -1.51 -8.63 -7.06
C ASN A 111 -0.41 -8.05 -7.97
N TYR A 112 0.48 -7.23 -7.42
CA TYR A 112 1.47 -6.45 -8.18
C TYR A 112 2.89 -6.91 -7.93
N PHE A 113 3.20 -7.51 -6.78
CA PHE A 113 4.56 -7.88 -6.42
C PHE A 113 4.62 -9.37 -6.03
N PRO A 114 5.07 -10.25 -6.94
CA PRO A 114 5.09 -11.70 -6.67
C PRO A 114 5.95 -12.14 -5.50
N LEU A 115 6.94 -11.32 -5.11
CA LEU A 115 7.83 -11.56 -3.98
C LEU A 115 7.49 -10.71 -2.76
N LEU A 116 6.26 -10.18 -2.68
CA LEU A 116 5.85 -9.25 -1.61
C LEU A 116 6.18 -9.77 -0.21
N HIS A 117 5.86 -11.03 0.09
CA HIS A 117 6.15 -11.60 1.40
C HIS A 117 7.66 -11.58 1.74
N HIS A 118 8.50 -11.97 0.78
CA HIS A 118 9.96 -11.93 0.95
C HIS A 118 10.48 -10.50 1.06
N TRP A 119 9.92 -9.58 0.29
CA TRP A 119 10.24 -8.16 0.37
C TRP A 119 9.93 -7.59 1.76
N LEU A 120 8.72 -7.84 2.28
CA LEU A 120 8.30 -7.39 3.61
C LEU A 120 9.21 -7.96 4.71
N ARG A 121 9.57 -9.25 4.63
CA ARG A 121 10.53 -9.88 5.55
C ARG A 121 11.90 -9.22 5.46
N PHE A 122 12.40 -9.00 4.25
CA PHE A 122 13.71 -8.41 4.00
C PHE A 122 13.80 -6.98 4.53
N VAL A 123 12.84 -6.09 4.21
CA VAL A 123 12.91 -4.70 4.63
C VAL A 123 12.75 -4.54 6.14
N LYS A 124 11.94 -5.37 6.80
CA LYS A 124 11.81 -5.37 8.27
C LYS A 124 13.14 -5.72 8.96
N ALA A 125 13.98 -6.54 8.33
CA ALA A 125 15.27 -6.95 8.87
C ALA A 125 16.44 -6.03 8.47
N ASN A 126 16.39 -5.41 7.28
CA ASN A 126 17.56 -4.77 6.66
C ASN A 126 17.36 -3.27 6.39
N CYS A 127 16.13 -2.76 6.36
CA CYS A 127 15.89 -1.33 6.29
C CYS A 127 16.03 -0.72 7.69
N ARG A 128 16.39 0.56 7.77
CA ARG A 128 16.43 1.30 9.04
C ARG A 128 15.00 1.52 9.53
N ASN A 129 14.48 2.74 9.37
CA ASN A 129 13.20 3.12 9.96
C ASN A 129 12.29 3.87 8.99
N SER A 130 12.71 4.11 7.74
CA SER A 130 11.94 4.95 6.82
C SER A 130 12.19 4.66 5.34
N ILE A 131 11.16 4.84 4.53
CA ILE A 131 11.15 4.68 3.07
C ILE A 131 11.03 6.05 2.39
N SER A 132 11.90 6.31 1.42
CA SER A 132 11.83 7.53 0.61
C SER A 132 10.74 7.41 -0.47
N LYS A 133 10.28 8.55 -1.02
CA LYS A 133 9.31 8.53 -2.12
C LYS A 133 9.84 7.78 -3.36
N ASP A 134 11.14 7.90 -3.62
CA ASP A 134 11.79 7.23 -4.73
C ASP A 134 11.72 5.70 -4.58
N VAL A 135 12.18 5.16 -3.44
CA VAL A 135 12.10 3.72 -3.13
C VAL A 135 10.65 3.25 -3.19
N TRP A 136 9.71 4.00 -2.60
CA TRP A 136 8.28 3.67 -2.66
C TRP A 136 7.80 3.48 -4.11
N MET A 137 8.06 4.45 -4.99
CA MET A 137 7.65 4.35 -6.40
C MET A 137 8.36 3.21 -7.14
N GLN A 138 9.65 3.01 -6.89
CA GLN A 138 10.44 1.95 -7.53
C GLN A 138 10.00 0.55 -7.12
N VAL A 139 9.43 0.34 -5.93
CA VAL A 139 8.88 -0.96 -5.51
C VAL A 139 7.70 -1.40 -6.38
N LEU A 140 6.82 -0.48 -6.79
CA LEU A 140 5.71 -0.81 -7.69
C LEU A 140 6.22 -1.20 -9.09
N GLU A 141 7.13 -0.38 -9.62
CA GLU A 141 7.76 -0.65 -10.92
C GLU A 141 8.49 -2.00 -10.91
N PHE A 142 9.27 -2.27 -9.85
CA PHE A 142 9.99 -3.52 -9.68
C PHE A 142 9.03 -4.71 -9.60
N GLY A 143 8.01 -4.64 -8.74
CA GLY A 143 7.06 -5.72 -8.55
C GLY A 143 6.32 -6.11 -9.83
N THR A 144 5.94 -5.11 -10.63
CA THR A 144 5.17 -5.32 -11.87
C THR A 144 6.01 -5.88 -13.02
N GLN A 145 7.32 -5.67 -13.00
CA GLN A 145 8.22 -6.10 -14.09
C GLN A 145 8.98 -7.38 -13.78
N ILE A 146 9.27 -7.64 -12.51
CA ILE A 146 10.17 -8.73 -12.13
C ILE A 146 9.44 -10.07 -12.17
N LYS A 147 10.14 -11.11 -12.64
CA LYS A 147 9.68 -12.49 -12.53
C LYS A 147 9.95 -13.00 -11.11
N PRO A 148 9.12 -13.93 -10.59
CA PRO A 148 9.31 -14.50 -9.25
C PRO A 148 10.69 -15.12 -9.02
N ASN A 149 11.29 -15.70 -10.06
CA ASN A 149 12.64 -16.29 -10.00
C ASN A 149 13.77 -15.28 -10.27
N LEU A 150 13.46 -13.99 -10.39
CA LEU A 150 14.40 -12.89 -10.67
C LEU A 150 15.21 -13.05 -11.97
N SER A 151 14.81 -13.94 -12.88
CA SER A 151 15.62 -14.27 -14.07
C SER A 151 15.72 -13.14 -15.10
N ASN A 152 14.91 -12.09 -14.95
CA ASN A 152 14.90 -10.91 -15.80
C ASN A 152 15.43 -9.66 -15.09
N PHE A 153 16.03 -9.80 -13.90
CA PHE A 153 16.71 -8.70 -13.24
C PHE A 153 17.95 -8.28 -14.05
N ASP A 154 18.13 -6.98 -14.21
CA ASP A 154 19.36 -6.39 -14.79
C ASP A 154 20.17 -5.74 -13.68
N GLU A 155 21.33 -6.31 -13.38
CA GLU A 155 22.27 -5.80 -12.37
C GLU A 155 22.86 -4.42 -12.73
N ASN A 156 22.74 -4.00 -13.99
CA ASN A 156 23.14 -2.66 -14.43
C ASN A 156 21.95 -1.68 -14.44
N GLY A 157 20.78 -2.11 -13.99
CA GLY A 157 19.60 -1.28 -13.84
C GLY A 157 19.82 -0.14 -12.84
N ALA A 158 19.05 0.93 -12.98
CA ALA A 158 19.12 2.09 -12.09
C ALA A 158 18.17 1.93 -10.89
N TRP A 159 18.21 0.79 -10.22
CA TRP A 159 17.38 0.53 -9.05
C TRP A 159 17.97 1.17 -7.78
N PRO A 160 17.13 1.53 -6.79
CA PRO A 160 17.60 1.88 -5.46
C PRO A 160 18.39 0.73 -4.84
N VAL A 161 19.47 1.04 -4.13
CA VAL A 161 20.35 0.07 -3.45
C VAL A 161 19.56 -0.95 -2.60
N LEU A 162 18.46 -0.53 -1.96
CA LEU A 162 17.64 -1.45 -1.16
C LEU A 162 17.00 -2.57 -2.00
N LEU A 163 16.64 -2.30 -3.25
CA LEU A 163 16.11 -3.30 -4.18
C LEU A 163 17.24 -4.20 -4.72
N ASP A 164 18.42 -3.63 -4.99
CA ASP A 164 19.60 -4.43 -5.39
C ASP A 164 20.02 -5.40 -4.26
N ASP A 165 20.06 -4.91 -3.02
CA ASP A 165 20.36 -5.72 -1.84
C ASP A 165 19.30 -6.82 -1.64
N PHE A 166 18.02 -6.50 -1.86
CA PHE A 166 16.93 -7.49 -1.81
C PHE A 166 17.11 -8.59 -2.85
N VAL A 167 17.45 -8.23 -4.09
CA VAL A 167 17.70 -9.20 -5.16
C VAL A 167 18.89 -10.09 -4.82
N THR A 168 19.98 -9.49 -4.33
CA THR A 168 21.18 -10.24 -3.90
C THR A 168 20.81 -11.26 -2.83
N HIS A 169 20.06 -10.84 -1.81
CA HIS A 169 19.58 -11.71 -0.74
C HIS A 169 18.71 -12.87 -1.27
N MET A 170 17.78 -12.58 -2.18
CA MET A 170 16.92 -13.61 -2.77
C MET A 170 17.70 -14.61 -3.64
N GLN A 171 18.69 -14.13 -4.40
CA GLN A 171 19.56 -15.00 -5.21
C GLN A 171 20.39 -15.95 -4.32
N GLU A 172 20.85 -15.48 -3.15
CA GLU A 172 21.50 -16.33 -2.15
C GLU A 172 20.54 -17.39 -1.61
N GLU A 173 19.31 -17.01 -1.21
CA GLU A 173 18.29 -17.97 -0.76
C GLU A 173 17.98 -19.02 -1.84
N PHE A 174 17.87 -18.61 -3.11
CA PHE A 174 17.64 -19.52 -4.24
C PHE A 174 18.80 -20.47 -4.46
N LYS A 175 20.04 -20.03 -4.26
CA LYS A 175 21.23 -20.87 -4.40
C LYS A 175 21.33 -21.91 -3.29
N GLU A 176 20.94 -21.55 -2.07
CA GLU A 176 21.04 -22.43 -0.90
C GLU A 176 19.90 -23.44 -0.82
N ARG A 177 18.66 -23.00 -1.08
CA ARG A 177 17.45 -23.80 -0.84
C ARG A 177 16.80 -24.31 -2.13
N GLY A 178 17.13 -23.70 -3.26
CA GLY A 178 16.46 -23.93 -4.55
C GLY A 178 15.24 -23.02 -4.73
N VAL A 179 15.03 -22.55 -5.97
CA VAL A 179 13.97 -21.59 -6.33
C VAL A 179 12.58 -22.08 -5.91
N ASP A 180 12.22 -23.32 -6.24
CA ASP A 180 10.89 -23.86 -5.93
C ASP A 180 10.63 -23.96 -4.42
N ALA A 181 11.66 -24.23 -3.62
CA ALA A 181 11.51 -24.33 -2.17
C ALA A 181 11.26 -22.97 -1.53
N VAL A 182 11.92 -21.92 -2.03
CA VAL A 182 11.75 -20.55 -1.55
C VAL A 182 10.40 -19.97 -1.98
N LEU A 183 10.04 -20.11 -3.26
CA LEU A 183 8.80 -19.51 -3.79
C LEU A 183 7.52 -20.19 -3.26
N ASN A 184 7.60 -21.45 -2.83
CA ASN A 184 6.48 -22.16 -2.21
C ASN A 184 6.49 -22.09 -0.67
N GLU A 185 7.40 -21.30 -0.09
CA GLU A 185 7.42 -21.06 1.35
C GLU A 185 6.11 -20.37 1.76
N LYS A 186 5.37 -20.98 2.68
CA LYS A 186 4.17 -20.34 3.23
C LYS A 186 4.58 -19.12 4.05
N PRO A 187 3.84 -18.01 3.96
CA PRO A 187 3.99 -16.92 4.91
C PRO A 187 3.87 -17.45 6.34
N ASP A 188 4.70 -16.95 7.25
CA ASP A 188 4.63 -17.30 8.66
C ASP A 188 3.26 -16.87 9.20
N GLU A 189 2.41 -17.84 9.58
CA GLU A 189 1.04 -17.61 10.08
C GLU A 189 1.02 -16.73 11.35
N SER A 190 2.17 -16.56 12.04
CA SER A 190 2.27 -15.66 13.18
C SER A 190 2.14 -14.17 12.82
N ALA A 191 2.40 -13.77 11.57
CA ALA A 191 2.22 -12.39 11.12
C ALA A 191 0.76 -12.10 10.70
N SER A 192 0.03 -13.09 10.18
CA SER A 192 -1.39 -12.94 9.83
C SER A 192 -2.33 -13.00 11.05
N ALA A 193 -1.89 -13.58 12.17
CA ALA A 193 -2.72 -13.70 13.37
C ALA A 193 -3.02 -12.37 14.08
N MET A 194 -2.35 -11.27 13.71
CA MET A 194 -2.67 -9.93 14.24
C MET A 194 -3.83 -9.23 13.50
N ALA A 195 -4.34 -9.80 12.40
CA ALA A 195 -5.37 -9.17 11.58
C ALA A 195 -6.78 -9.77 11.76
N ILE A 196 -6.99 -10.72 12.69
CA ILE A 196 -8.30 -11.39 12.87
C ILE A 196 -8.88 -11.24 14.28
N ASP A 197 -8.09 -10.82 15.28
CA ASP A 197 -8.59 -10.61 16.64
C ASP A 197 -8.20 -9.21 17.18
N ALA A 198 -8.99 -8.18 16.85
CA ALA A 198 -9.10 -6.94 17.62
C ALA A 198 -10.47 -6.30 17.41
#